data_AF-A0A845ZAN1-F1
#
_entry.id   AF-A0A845ZAN1-F1
#
_cell.length_a   1.000
_cell.length_b   1.000
_cell.length_c   1.000
_cell.angle_alpha   90.00
_cell.angle_beta   90.00
_cell.angle_gamma   90.00
#
_symmetry.space_group_name_H-M   'P 1'
#
loop_
_entity.id
_entity.type
_entity.pdbx_description
1 polymer ?
#
loop_
_entity_poly.entity_id
_entity_poly.type
_entity_poly.pdbx_seq_one_letter_code
_entity_poly.pdbx_strand_id
1 'polypeptide(L)' 'AEIYNQQDGKDVPFVYGAVTTGHVWKFLKLEKNVVFIDVENYYIKDSRKIIGILVEMVRSVKSL' A
#
# COMPACT_ATOMS: atom_id res chain seq x y z
N ALA A 1 -10.34 -4.95 5.02
CA ALA A 1 -10.76 -3.58 4.61
C ALA A 1 -12.12 -3.60 3.91
N GLU A 2 -12.37 -4.54 2.98
CA GLU A 2 -13.61 -4.62 2.19
C GLU A 2 -14.90 -4.53 3.02
N ILE A 3 -15.07 -5.37 4.05
CA ILE A 3 -16.27 -5.36 4.93
C ILE A 3 -16.53 -3.96 5.52
N TYR A 4 -15.48 -3.30 6.03
CA TYR A 4 -15.59 -1.99 6.65
C TYR A 4 -15.92 -0.90 5.61
N ASN A 5 -15.25 -0.92 4.46
CA ASN A 5 -15.48 0.06 3.39
C ASN A 5 -16.90 -0.05 2.83
N GLN A 6 -17.40 -1.27 2.63
CA GLN A 6 -18.77 -1.52 2.19
C GLN A 6 -19.80 -1.04 3.22
N GLN A 7 -19.57 -1.27 4.51
CA GLN A 7 -20.42 -0.75 5.59
C GLN A 7 -20.46 0.78 5.63
N ASP A 8 -19.35 1.44 5.28
CA ASP A 8 -19.22 2.90 5.20
C ASP A 8 -19.68 3.49 3.85
N GLY A 9 -20.27 2.66 2.96
CA GLY A 9 -20.75 3.08 1.65
C GLY A 9 -19.64 3.52 0.68
N LYS A 10 -18.39 3.13 0.93
CA LYS A 10 -17.23 3.48 0.10
C LYS A 10 -16.88 2.33 -0.83
N ASP A 11 -17.07 2.55 -2.12
CA ASP A 11 -16.56 1.66 -3.16
C ASP A 11 -15.09 1.96 -3.42
N VAL A 12 -14.21 1.27 -2.69
CA VAL A 12 -12.76 1.41 -2.79
C VAL A 12 -12.22 0.22 -3.60
N PRO A 13 -11.78 0.43 -4.86
CA PRO A 13 -11.39 -0.68 -5.74
C PRO A 13 -10.16 -1.44 -5.23
N PHE A 14 -9.26 -0.75 -4.53
CA PHE A 14 -8.10 -1.33 -3.86
C PHE A 14 -7.56 -0.43 -2.76
N VAL A 15 -6.76 -1.01 -1.86
CA VAL A 15 -6.06 -0.31 -0.77
C VAL A 15 -4.57 -0.62 -0.83
N TYR A 16 -3.73 0.41 -0.83
CA TYR A 16 -2.29 0.24 -0.61
C TYR A 16 -1.96 0.28 0.88
N GLY A 17 -0.94 -0.48 1.29
CA GLY A 17 -0.46 -0.52 2.66
C GLY A 17 1.05 -0.69 2.76
N ALA A 18 1.59 -0.33 3.92
CA ALA A 18 2.98 -0.56 4.28
C ALA A 18 3.05 -1.13 5.71
N VAL A 19 3.96 -2.09 5.91
CA VAL A 19 4.28 -2.65 7.24
C VAL A 19 5.75 -2.39 7.50
N THR A 20 6.08 -1.92 8.71
CA THR A 20 7.45 -1.56 9.05
C THR A 20 7.79 -1.80 10.51
N THR A 21 9.07 -2.11 10.77
CA THR A 21 9.68 -2.08 12.12
C THR A 21 10.42 -0.77 12.39
N GLY A 22 10.34 0.20 11.47
CA GLY A 22 11.20 1.39 11.42
C GLY A 22 12.51 1.13 10.67
N HIS A 23 13.06 -0.08 10.73
CA HIS A 23 14.26 -0.47 9.99
C HIS A 23 13.98 -1.10 8.63
N VAL A 24 12.96 -1.96 8.54
CA VAL A 24 12.59 -2.71 7.31
C VAL A 24 11.15 -2.38 6.97
N TRP A 25 10.89 -2.15 5.68
CA TRP A 25 9.60 -1.83 5.11
C TRP A 25 9.18 -2.89 4.09
N LYS A 26 7.90 -3.25 4.13
CA LYS A 26 7.20 -4.12 3.18
C LYS A 26 5.99 -3.37 2.63
N PHE A 27 5.70 -3.55 1.35
CA PHE A 27 4.57 -2.89 0.69
C PHE A 27 3.55 -3.91 0.20
N LEU A 28 2.27 -3.52 0.23
CA LEU A 28 1.18 -4.39 -0.17
C LEU A 28 0.05 -3.64 -0.87
N LYS A 29 -0.72 -4.37 -1.68
CA LYS A 29 -2.00 -3.94 -2.26
C LYS A 29 -3.07 -4.98 -1.92
N LEU A 30 -4.19 -4.54 -1.38
CA LEU A 30 -5.39 -5.35 -1.25
C LEU A 30 -6.37 -4.96 -2.35
N GLU A 31 -6.77 -5.91 -3.17
CA GLU A 31 -7.80 -5.73 -4.20
C GLU A 31 -8.84 -6.84 -4.04
N LYS A 32 -10.09 -6.45 -3.74
CA LYS A 32 -11.14 -7.38 -3.29
C LYS A 32 -10.63 -8.24 -2.12
N ASN A 33 -10.52 -9.56 -2.33
CA ASN A 33 -10.04 -10.54 -1.35
C ASN A 33 -8.63 -11.09 -1.68
N VAL A 34 -7.88 -10.41 -2.54
CA VAL A 34 -6.52 -10.81 -2.92
C VAL A 34 -5.51 -9.80 -2.39
N VAL A 35 -4.52 -10.29 -1.65
CA VAL A 35 -3.39 -9.50 -1.16
C VAL A 35 -2.18 -9.74 -2.06
N PHE A 36 -1.66 -8.66 -2.63
CA PHE A 36 -0.38 -8.63 -3.32
C PHE A 36 0.67 -8.07 -2.38
N ILE A 37 1.77 -8.81 -2.22
CA ILE A 37 2.88 -8.42 -1.36
C ILE A 37 4.10 -8.22 -2.24
N ASP A 38 4.75 -7.08 -2.10
CA ASP A 38 6.04 -6.85 -2.76
C ASP A 38 7.07 -7.86 -2.23
N VAL A 39 7.77 -8.54 -3.13
CA VAL A 39 8.76 -9.56 -2.78
C VAL A 39 9.96 -8.95 -2.07
N GLU A 40 10.29 -7.69 -2.35
CA GLU A 40 11.46 -7.03 -1.81
C GLU A 40 11.27 -6.56 -0.36
N ASN A 41 12.39 -6.45 0.37
CA ASN A 41 12.44 -5.79 1.67
C ASN A 41 13.23 -4.48 1.52
N TYR A 42 12.63 -3.38 1.95
CA TYR A 42 13.26 -2.06 1.82
C TYR A 42 13.80 -1.59 3.18
N TYR A 43 15.10 -1.34 3.26
CA TYR A 43 15.73 -0.86 4.49
C TYR A 43 15.66 0.67 4.56
N ILE A 44 15.48 1.23 5.76
CA ILE A 44 15.32 2.68 5.96
C ILE A 44 16.50 3.53 5.46
N LYS A 45 17.70 2.92 5.34
CA LYS A 45 18.87 3.55 4.72
C LYS A 45 18.59 4.02 3.28
N ASP A 46 17.69 3.32 2.58
CA ASP A 46 17.25 3.63 1.22
C ASP A 46 15.95 4.45 1.25
N SER A 47 15.87 5.43 2.15
CA SER A 47 14.67 6.25 2.42
C SER A 47 14.08 6.89 1.17
N ARG A 48 14.92 7.35 0.23
CA ARG A 48 14.48 7.89 -1.06
C ARG A 48 13.63 6.90 -1.86
N LYS A 49 13.98 5.61 -1.85
CA LYS A 49 13.22 4.57 -2.55
C LYS A 49 11.89 4.30 -1.86
N ILE A 50 11.90 4.23 -0.53
CA ILE A 50 10.68 4.06 0.30
C ILE A 50 9.69 5.19 0.03
N ILE A 51 10.15 6.45 0.10
CA ILE A 51 9.32 7.61 -0.19
C ILE A 51 8.83 7.60 -1.64
N GLY A 52 9.68 7.23 -2.59
CA GLY A 52 9.29 7.08 -4.00
C GLY A 52 8.13 6.10 -4.17
N ILE A 53 8.18 4.93 -3.52
CA ILE A 53 7.10 3.93 -3.57
C ILE A 53 5.80 4.51 -2.99
N LEU A 54 5.86 5.18 -1.83
CA LEU A 54 4.69 5.82 -1.22
C LEU A 54 4.07 6.91 -2.11
N VAL A 55 4.91 7.73 -2.75
CA VAL A 55 4.45 8.76 -3.69
C VAL A 55 3.75 8.13 -4.90
N GLU A 56 4.32 7.06 -5.46
CA GLU A 56 3.70 6.35 -6.60
C GLU A 56 2.37 5.68 -6.21
N MET A 57 2.27 5.11 -5.01
CA MET A 57 1.00 4.60 -4.48
C MET A 57 -0.08 5.69 -4.45
N VAL A 58 0.23 6.89 -3.97
CA VAL A 58 -0.72 8.01 -3.94
C VAL A 58 -1.06 8.51 -5.35
N ARG A 59 -0.07 8.58 -6.25
CA ARG A 59 -0.28 9.03 -7.64
C ARG A 59 -1.21 8.08 -8.41
N SER A 60 -1.01 6.77 -8.25
CA SER A 60 -1.83 5.75 -8.93
C SER A 60 -3.31 5.78 -8.54
N VAL A 61 -3.64 6.31 -7.35
CA VAL A 61 -5.04 6.50 -6.91
C VAL A 61 -5.66 7.75 -7.55
N LYS A 62 -4.87 8.81 -7.76
CA LYS A 62 -5.37 10.08 -8.33
C LYS A 62 -5.60 10.04 -9.84
N SER A 63 -5.07 9.05 -10.55
CA SER A 63 -5.27 8.88 -11.99
C SER A 63 -6.51 8.08 -12.36
N LEU A 64 -7.36 7.75 -11.38
CA LEU A 64 -8.69 7.13 -11.52
C LEU A 64 -9.76 8.19 -11.27
#